data_AF-A0A3B1D1G5-F1
#
_entry.id   AF-A0A3B1D1G5-F1
#
_cell.length_a   1.000
_cell.length_b   1.000
_cell.length_c   1.000
_cell.angle_alpha   90.00
_cell.angle_beta   90.00
_cell.angle_gamma   90.00
#
_symmetry.space_group_name_H-M   'P 1'
#
loop_
_entity.id
_entity.type
_entity.pdbx_description
1 polymer ?
#
loop_
_entity_poly.entity_id
_entity_poly.type
_entity_poly.pdbx_seq_one_letter_code
_entity_poly.pdbx_strand_id
1 'polypeptide(L)'
;MKMNSPSPTRNTGLRHYFCVRLPVYLFIITVGYVLSIGPLFWQWHASAYLNGKNPGIIAQIYFPLALLCDLSKIFSGIINWYINLWIL
;
A
#
# COMPACT_ATOMS: atom_id res chain seq x y z
N MET A 1 33.84 0.82 -50.15
CA MET A 1 33.86 0.39 -48.74
C MET A 1 32.66 1.01 -48.04
N LYS A 2 31.73 0.17 -47.54
CA LYS A 2 30.45 0.62 -46.98
C LYS A 2 30.62 0.80 -45.47
N MET A 3 30.51 2.04 -45.00
CA MET A 3 30.67 2.41 -43.59
C MET A 3 29.40 1.97 -42.84
N ASN A 4 29.52 0.96 -41.96
CA ASN A 4 28.43 0.55 -41.09
C ASN A 4 28.32 1.56 -39.94
N SER A 5 27.24 2.33 -39.90
CA SER A 5 26.91 3.21 -38.79
C SER A 5 26.45 2.37 -37.58
N PRO A 6 26.92 2.67 -36.35
CA PRO A 6 26.49 1.96 -35.16
C PRO A 6 25.02 2.24 -34.86
N SER A 7 24.21 1.19 -34.74
CA SER A 7 22.81 1.26 -34.33
C SER A 7 22.70 1.85 -32.91
N PRO A 8 21.77 2.78 -32.63
CA PRO A 8 21.58 3.31 -31.29
C PRO A 8 21.09 2.20 -30.35
N THR A 9 21.97 1.80 -29.44
CA THR A 9 21.74 0.79 -28.42
C THR A 9 20.73 1.29 -27.37
N ARG A 10 19.49 0.83 -27.50
CA ARG A 10 18.70 0.13 -26.47
C ARG A 10 18.87 0.57 -25.00
N ASN A 11 18.70 1.85 -24.68
CA ASN A 11 18.61 2.34 -23.28
C ASN A 11 17.19 2.82 -22.87
N THR A 12 16.19 2.61 -23.74
CA THR A 12 14.81 3.06 -23.53
C THR A 12 13.97 2.10 -22.68
N GLY A 13 14.35 0.83 -22.56
CA GLY A 13 13.57 -0.16 -21.79
C GLY A 13 13.63 0.01 -20.28
N LEU A 14 14.80 0.39 -19.74
CA LEU A 14 15.02 0.48 -18.29
C LEU A 14 14.28 1.68 -17.66
N ARG A 15 14.32 2.84 -18.33
CA ARG A 15 13.58 4.04 -17.93
C ARG A 15 12.06 3.85 -18.01
N HIS A 16 11.55 3.13 -19.01
CA HIS A 16 10.12 2.86 -19.13
C HIS A 16 9.61 1.91 -18.03
N TYR A 17 10.40 0.89 -17.68
CA TYR A 17 10.11 0.01 -16.54
C TYR A 17 10.10 0.78 -15.22
N PHE A 18 11.10 1.63 -14.96
CA PHE A 18 11.18 2.38 -13.72
C PHE A 18 10.14 3.51 -13.62
N CYS A 19 9.84 4.22 -14.70
CA CYS A 19 8.90 5.34 -14.66
C CYS A 19 7.44 4.94 -14.74
N VAL A 20 7.10 3.78 -15.32
CA VAL A 20 5.69 3.37 -15.51
C VAL A 20 5.33 2.16 -14.67
N ARG A 21 6.15 1.10 -14.64
CA ARG A 21 5.80 -0.10 -13.87
C ARG A 21 5.96 0.11 -12.37
N LEU A 22 7.03 0.76 -11.92
CA LEU A 22 7.28 0.97 -10.49
C LEU A 22 6.14 1.72 -9.77
N PRO A 23 5.62 2.86 -10.25
CA PRO A 23 4.49 3.52 -9.58
C PRO A 23 3.21 2.68 -9.61
N VAL A 24 2.98 1.91 -10.68
CA VAL A 24 1.83 1.00 -10.78
C VAL A 24 1.93 -0.11 -9.73
N TYR A 25 3.10 -0.72 -9.55
CA TYR A 25 3.31 -1.73 -8.51
C TYR A 25 3.15 -1.16 -7.10
N LEU A 26 3.71 0.02 -6.84
CA LEU A 26 3.54 0.70 -5.54
C LEU A 26 2.06 1.00 -5.27
N PHE A 27 1.33 1.45 -6.29
CA PHE A 27 -0.10 1.70 -6.19
C PHE A 27 -0.86 0.41 -5.87
N ILE A 28 -0.61 -0.68 -6.60
CA ILE A 28 -1.25 -1.99 -6.35
C ILE A 28 -0.93 -2.50 -4.95
N ILE A 29 0.33 -2.40 -4.50
CA ILE A 29 0.74 -2.83 -3.16
C ILE A 29 0.05 -1.98 -2.09
N THR A 30 0.01 -0.65 -2.28
CA THR A 30 -0.64 0.27 -1.34
C THR A 30 -2.14 -0.02 -1.26
N VAL A 31 -2.80 -0.19 -2.40
CA VAL A 31 -4.23 -0.54 -2.46
C VAL A 31 -4.48 -1.89 -1.80
N GLY A 32 -3.65 -2.90 -2.11
CA GLY A 32 -3.73 -4.22 -1.48
C GLY A 32 -3.53 -4.18 0.03
N TYR A 33 -2.60 -3.34 0.51
CA TYR A 33 -2.36 -3.10 1.92
C TYR A 33 -3.54 -2.41 2.62
N VAL A 34 -4.17 -1.41 1.97
CA VAL A 34 -5.37 -0.78 2.53
C VAL A 34 -6.53 -1.78 2.55
N LEU A 35 -6.72 -2.56 1.48
CA LEU A 35 -7.77 -3.57 1.43
C LEU A 35 -7.53 -4.71 2.43
N SER A 36 -6.28 -5.05 2.75
CA SER A 36 -6.01 -6.11 3.72
C SER A 36 -6.48 -5.77 5.14
N ILE A 37 -6.73 -4.48 5.47
CA ILE A 37 -7.27 -4.10 6.79
C ILE A 37 -8.63 -4.72 7.08
N GLY A 38 -9.46 -5.00 6.05
CA GLY A 38 -10.81 -5.55 6.22
C GLY A 38 -10.80 -6.89 6.97
N PRO A 39 -10.27 -7.97 6.37
CA PRO A 39 -10.20 -9.27 7.03
C PRO A 39 -9.26 -9.30 8.24
N LEU A 40 -8.24 -8.44 8.28
CA LEU A 40 -7.28 -8.36 9.39
C LEU A 40 -7.70 -7.39 10.50
N PHE A 41 -8.87 -6.75 10.38
CA PHE A 41 -9.30 -5.70 11.31
C PHE A 41 -9.34 -6.20 12.75
N TRP A 42 -9.91 -7.38 12.98
CA TRP A 42 -10.01 -7.97 14.31
C TRP A 42 -8.65 -8.25 14.94
N GLN A 43 -7.67 -8.71 14.16
CA GLN A 43 -6.31 -8.95 14.65
C GLN A 43 -5.58 -7.65 14.97
N TRP A 44 -5.79 -6.63 14.14
CA TRP A 44 -5.30 -5.28 14.40
C TRP A 44 -5.92 -4.70 15.66
N HIS A 45 -7.25 -4.74 15.79
CA HIS A 45 -8.00 -4.23 16.94
C HIS A 45 -7.60 -4.95 18.23
N ALA A 46 -7.49 -6.28 18.20
CA ALA A 46 -6.97 -7.05 19.33
C ALA A 46 -5.54 -6.62 19.68
N SER A 47 -4.68 -6.44 18.68
CA SER A 47 -3.29 -6.03 18.89
C SER A 47 -3.14 -4.61 19.40
N ALA A 48 -4.04 -3.71 19.02
CA ALA A 48 -4.02 -2.29 19.37
C ALA A 48 -4.65 -2.03 20.76
N TYR A 49 -5.74 -2.72 21.10
CA TYR A 49 -6.51 -2.43 22.31
C TYR A 49 -6.40 -3.51 23.40
N LEU A 50 -6.14 -4.78 23.06
CA LEU A 50 -6.13 -5.88 24.04
C LEU A 50 -4.71 -6.23 24.55
N ASN A 51 -3.66 -5.97 23.78
CA ASN A 51 -2.28 -6.35 24.15
C ASN A 51 -1.56 -5.39 25.11
N GLY A 52 -2.24 -4.37 25.64
CA GLY A 52 -1.68 -3.48 26.67
C GLY A 52 -0.37 -2.79 26.25
N LYS A 53 0.69 -2.92 27.07
CA LYS A 53 1.98 -2.22 26.90
C LYS A 53 2.78 -2.62 25.63
N ASN A 54 2.46 -3.72 24.98
CA ASN A 54 3.19 -4.22 23.80
C ASN A 54 2.26 -4.32 22.59
N PRO A 55 2.14 -3.26 21.77
CA PRO A 55 1.40 -3.34 20.53
C PRO A 55 2.04 -4.41 19.64
N GLY A 56 1.24 -5.39 19.22
CA GLY A 56 1.70 -6.43 18.31
C GLY A 56 2.19 -5.84 16.98
N ILE A 57 3.00 -6.60 16.23
CA ILE A 57 3.57 -6.16 14.94
C ILE A 57 2.47 -5.67 13.98
N ILE A 58 1.29 -6.31 14.01
CA ILE A 58 0.13 -5.93 13.19
C ILE A 58 -0.36 -4.52 13.52
N ALA A 59 -0.36 -4.11 14.79
CA ALA A 59 -0.76 -2.77 15.20
C ALA A 59 0.20 -1.70 14.64
N GLN A 60 1.50 -1.98 14.65
CA GLN A 60 2.52 -1.08 14.11
C GLN A 60 2.44 -0.97 12.58
N ILE A 61 2.21 -2.08 11.89
CA ILE A 61 2.07 -2.11 10.43
C ILE A 61 0.92 -1.22 9.96
N TYR A 62 -0.21 -1.22 10.66
CA TYR A 62 -1.39 -0.43 10.30
C TYR A 62 -1.48 0.94 11.00
N PHE A 63 -0.51 1.28 11.86
CA PHE A 63 -0.40 2.58 12.49
C PHE A 63 -0.40 3.77 11.50
N PRO A 64 0.39 3.77 10.41
CA PRO A 64 0.36 4.88 9.45
C PRO A 64 -1.02 5.02 8.78
N LEU A 65 -1.73 3.92 8.56
CA LEU A 65 -3.09 3.96 8.02
C LEU A 65 -4.08 4.58 9.01
N ALA A 66 -3.97 4.23 10.30
CA ALA A 66 -4.76 4.85 11.36
C ALA A 66 -4.49 6.36 11.47
N LEU A 67 -3.23 6.77 11.35
CA LEU A 67 -2.84 8.18 11.36
C LEU A 67 -3.39 8.95 10.14
N LEU A 68 -3.46 8.31 8.97
CA LEU A 68 -4.10 8.88 7.78
C LEU A 68 -5.62 9.04 7.97
N CYS A 69 -6.27 8.10 8.65
CA CYS A 69 -7.68 8.24 9.03
C CYS A 69 -7.90 9.41 9.99
N ASP A 70 -7.01 9.63 10.95
CA ASP A 70 -7.08 10.78 11.86
C ASP A 70 -6.86 12.12 11.12
N LEU A 71 -5.98 12.12 10.12
CA LEU A 71 -5.70 13.31 9.31
C LEU A 71 -6.89 13.71 8.42
N SER A 72 -7.68 12.75 7.95
CA SER A 72 -8.80 13.00 7.03
C SER A 72 -10.07 12.25 7.41
N LYS A 73 -11.07 13.00 7.87
CA LYS A 73 -12.40 12.46 8.21
C LYS A 73 -13.08 11.74 7.04
N ILE A 74 -12.88 12.21 5.81
CA ILE A 74 -13.45 11.57 4.62
C ILE A 74 -12.84 10.18 4.42
N PHE A 75 -11.51 10.09 4.53
CA PHE A 75 -10.79 8.84 4.38
C PHE A 75 -11.17 7.84 5.47
N SER A 76 -11.25 8.31 6.72
CA SER A 76 -11.75 7.52 7.86
C SER A 76 -13.16 6.97 7.60
N GLY A 77 -14.07 7.79 7.07
CA GLY A 77 -15.43 7.34 6.74
C GLY A 77 -15.46 6.21 5.70
N ILE A 78 -14.64 6.31 4.64
CA ILE A 78 -14.55 5.27 3.60
C ILE A 78 -13.95 3.98 4.16
N ILE A 79 -12.85 4.08 4.89
CA ILE A 79 -12.21 2.90 5.50
C ILE A 79 -13.12 2.25 6.53
N ASN A 80 -13.82 3.03 7.36
CA ASN A 80 -14.76 2.50 8.35
C ASN A 80 -15.96 1.83 7.68
N TRP A 81 -16.48 2.40 6.58
CA TRP A 81 -17.51 1.74 5.77
C TRP A 81 -17.00 0.41 5.21
N TYR A 82 -15.78 0.38 4.68
CA TYR A 82 -15.17 -0.85 4.18
C TYR A 82 -14.99 -1.90 5.27
N ILE A 83 -14.44 -1.52 6.42
CA ILE A 83 -14.26 -2.40 7.58
C ILE A 83 -15.60 -2.96 8.07
N ASN A 84 -16.65 -2.14 8.11
CA ASN A 84 -17.99 -2.58 8.50
C ASN A 84 -18.52 -3.71 7.60
N LEU A 85 -18.15 -3.76 6.30
CA LEU A 85 -18.54 -4.88 5.42
C LEU A 85 -17.93 -6.23 5.84
N TRP A 86 -16.84 -6.22 6.61
CA TRP A 86 -16.17 -7.44 7.09
C TRP A 86 -16.54 -7.83 8.52
N ILE A 87 -17.10 -6.88 9.28
CA ILE A 87 -17.52 -7.08 10.67
C ILE A 87 -18.98 -7.53 10.77
N LEU A 88 -19.83 -7.07 9.85
CA LEU A 88 -21.23 -7.49 9.69
C LEU A 88 -21.36 -8.96 9.30
#